data_AF-A0A952TR41-F1
#
_entry.id   AF-A0A952TR41-F1
#
_cell.length_a   1.000
_cell.length_b   1.000
_cell.length_c   1.000
_cell.angle_alpha   90.00
_cell.angle_beta   90.00
_cell.angle_gamma   90.00
#
_symmetry.space_group_name_H-M   'P 1'
#
loop_
_entity.id
_entity.type
_entity.pdbx_description
1 polymer ?
#
loop_
_entity_poly.entity_id
_entity_poly.type
_entity_poly.pdbx_seq_one_letter_code
_entity_poly.pdbx_strand_id
1 'polypeptide(L)'
;MTALLIFLALLSAGVAKAETGPRPAAEGAPAVTRSVRVTASSLRVRTAGGDHVCSIKRGTVVTAVARDGGDDRVKVKLNSKGCPSEGYVYANYVMPEGSGWKDIVTKVDVDQLALRGEPSPEGSFKCGLKKNTEVAIVNEAPDRAASGSWVQVSLTNPVPGCPTLGYVNSSYLKPSEVFNDLPIINETDEEEVAGGNANTEAGTACLTGDCNKEQTTVDQNIKDIKVALEAGTKNAFVEELRRMIKNPKAKPKGFSSNRGLIQIPLQGNKGNIGPCGSFHYNPDSPKGVDAYANPTTACAFTAFLQDWKKSECPSGAGCRLSWGDISHKKKARFNGHKSHTDGHCIDIRPMKKGSFSGAPLTYEDPSYDRATMKRMIAKMKDFGADTMYFNDKQCGTKYASGHHNHIHVCFKPGPKTREACDNLVIDPNVCPELM
;
A
#
# COMPACT_ATOMS: atom_id res chain seq x y z
N MET A 1 -53.69 48.08 -25.55
CA MET A 1 -53.54 46.63 -25.34
C MET A 1 -52.46 46.44 -24.28
N THR A 2 -52.88 46.21 -23.05
CA THR A 2 -52.03 46.19 -21.85
C THR A 2 -51.83 44.74 -21.46
N ALA A 3 -50.60 44.24 -21.52
CA ALA A 3 -50.27 42.87 -21.12
C ALA A 3 -49.60 42.88 -19.74
N LEU A 4 -50.25 42.16 -18.82
CA LEU A 4 -49.93 41.99 -17.41
C LEU A 4 -48.86 40.89 -17.26
N LEU A 5 -47.72 41.21 -16.65
CA LEU A 5 -46.64 40.28 -16.30
C LEU A 5 -46.84 39.78 -14.88
N ILE A 6 -47.08 38.48 -14.71
CA ILE A 6 -47.15 37.78 -13.43
C ILE A 6 -45.78 37.15 -13.15
N PHE A 7 -45.12 37.62 -12.10
CA PHE A 7 -43.91 37.01 -11.54
C PHE A 7 -44.31 35.94 -10.52
N LEU A 8 -43.94 34.69 -10.77
CA LEU A 8 -44.12 33.56 -9.84
C LEU A 8 -42.81 33.32 -9.09
N ALA A 9 -42.78 33.63 -7.79
CA ALA A 9 -41.65 33.37 -6.90
C ALA A 9 -41.73 31.92 -6.37
N LEU A 10 -40.73 31.10 -6.72
CA LEU A 10 -40.56 29.74 -6.20
C LEU A 10 -39.77 29.80 -4.87
N LEU A 11 -40.47 29.59 -3.76
CA LEU A 11 -39.89 29.30 -2.45
C LEU A 11 -39.27 27.90 -2.46
N SER A 12 -37.95 27.83 -2.29
CA SER A 12 -37.21 26.59 -2.04
C SER A 12 -37.06 26.39 -0.53
N ALA A 13 -37.79 25.44 0.02
CA ALA A 13 -37.63 25.00 1.42
C ALA A 13 -36.38 24.13 1.53
N GLY A 14 -35.35 24.63 2.21
CA GLY A 14 -34.16 23.87 2.57
C GLY A 14 -34.47 22.87 3.69
N VAL A 15 -34.40 21.57 3.38
CA VAL A 15 -34.46 20.51 4.39
C VAL A 15 -33.04 20.28 4.90
N ALA A 16 -32.76 20.73 6.13
CA ALA A 16 -31.52 20.42 6.82
C ALA A 16 -31.47 18.93 7.15
N LYS A 17 -30.47 18.23 6.60
CA LYS A 17 -30.22 16.80 6.86
C LYS A 17 -29.45 16.70 8.17
N ALA A 18 -30.10 16.21 9.23
CA ALA A 18 -29.46 15.99 10.52
C ALA A 18 -28.39 14.89 10.40
N GLU A 19 -27.12 15.23 10.65
CA GLU A 19 -26.04 14.25 10.80
C GLU A 19 -26.27 13.47 12.10
N THR A 20 -26.71 12.22 11.96
CA THR A 20 -26.86 11.29 13.08
C THR A 20 -25.52 10.59 13.28
N GLY A 21 -24.69 11.15 14.16
CA GLY A 21 -23.53 10.44 14.68
C GLY A 21 -23.95 9.14 15.38
N PRO A 22 -23.09 8.10 15.41
CA PRO A 22 -23.42 6.84 16.06
C PRO A 22 -23.70 7.07 17.55
N ARG A 23 -24.92 6.74 17.97
CA ARG A 23 -25.36 6.84 19.36
C ARG A 23 -24.59 5.76 20.17
N PRO A 24 -23.97 6.09 21.31
CA PRO A 24 -23.29 5.08 22.14
C PRO A 24 -24.28 3.97 22.50
N ALA A 25 -23.82 2.72 22.36
CA ALA A 25 -24.63 1.56 22.65
C ALA A 25 -25.06 1.58 24.12
N ALA A 26 -26.34 1.26 24.38
CA ALA A 26 -26.83 1.11 25.74
C ALA A 26 -26.07 -0.03 26.44
N GLU A 27 -25.58 0.25 27.64
CA GLU A 27 -24.89 -0.70 28.49
C GLU A 27 -25.78 -1.95 28.72
N GLY A 28 -25.35 -3.12 28.26
CA GLY A 28 -26.09 -4.38 28.36
C GLY A 28 -26.76 -4.90 27.07
N ALA A 29 -26.64 -4.20 25.93
CA ALA A 29 -27.06 -4.78 24.65
C ALA A 29 -26.17 -5.99 24.27
N PRO A 30 -26.73 -7.09 23.72
CA PRO A 30 -25.94 -8.22 23.28
C PRO A 30 -24.91 -7.78 22.24
N ALA A 31 -23.65 -8.21 22.41
CA ALA A 31 -22.58 -7.86 21.49
C ALA A 31 -22.93 -8.33 20.07
N VAL A 32 -22.97 -7.38 19.13
CA VAL A 32 -23.21 -7.68 17.72
C VAL A 32 -22.03 -8.50 17.21
N THR A 33 -22.32 -9.68 16.65
CA THR A 33 -21.32 -10.55 16.04
C THR A 33 -21.80 -11.00 14.66
N ARG A 34 -20.86 -11.33 13.76
CA ARG A 34 -21.17 -11.77 12.40
C ARG A 34 -20.35 -13.01 12.03
N SER A 35 -20.98 -14.05 11.52
CA SER A 35 -20.26 -15.13 10.86
C SER A 35 -19.72 -14.65 9.52
N VAL A 36 -18.42 -14.82 9.33
CA VAL A 36 -17.72 -14.43 8.10
C VAL A 36 -16.87 -15.59 7.58
N ARG A 37 -16.84 -15.73 6.26
CA ARG A 37 -16.05 -16.70 5.52
C ARG A 37 -14.79 -16.06 4.95
N VAL A 38 -13.68 -16.75 5.07
CA VAL A 38 -12.38 -16.35 4.50
C VAL A 38 -12.39 -16.49 2.97
N THR A 39 -12.06 -15.42 2.26
CA THR A 39 -12.03 -15.39 0.79
C THR A 39 -10.64 -15.59 0.20
N ALA A 40 -9.58 -15.29 0.96
CA ALA A 40 -8.19 -15.51 0.56
C ALA A 40 -7.82 -17.00 0.62
N SER A 41 -6.89 -17.43 -0.25
CA SER A 41 -6.36 -18.82 -0.25
C SER A 41 -5.76 -19.21 1.11
N SER A 42 -5.05 -18.27 1.74
CA SER A 42 -4.48 -18.37 3.08
C SER A 42 -4.50 -16.99 3.72
N LEU A 43 -5.32 -16.82 4.76
CA LEU A 43 -5.47 -15.57 5.50
C LEU A 43 -4.66 -15.63 6.78
N ARG A 44 -3.75 -14.67 6.94
CA ARG A 44 -2.93 -14.51 8.16
C ARG A 44 -3.77 -13.92 9.28
N VAL A 45 -3.87 -14.65 10.39
CA VAL A 45 -4.37 -14.16 11.67
C VAL A 45 -3.23 -13.46 12.39
N ARG A 46 -3.53 -12.29 12.98
CA ARG A 46 -2.55 -11.44 13.63
C ARG A 46 -2.89 -11.11 15.08
N THR A 47 -1.88 -10.72 15.86
CA THR A 47 -2.08 -10.03 17.14
C THR A 47 -2.59 -8.61 16.92
N ALA A 48 -2.96 -7.91 18.00
CA ALA A 48 -3.28 -6.48 17.97
C ALA A 48 -2.10 -5.65 17.42
N GLY A 49 -0.86 -5.97 17.84
CA GLY A 49 0.37 -5.36 17.32
C GLY A 49 0.70 -5.71 15.86
N GLY A 50 -0.10 -6.57 15.23
CA GLY A 50 0.03 -6.93 13.82
C GLY A 50 0.96 -8.12 13.55
N ASP A 51 1.54 -8.75 14.57
CA ASP A 51 2.38 -9.94 14.38
C ASP A 51 1.56 -11.12 13.88
N HIS A 52 2.15 -11.92 12.99
CA HIS A 52 1.49 -13.12 12.47
C HIS A 52 1.52 -14.24 13.52
N VAL A 53 0.35 -14.85 13.77
CA VAL A 53 0.22 -15.93 14.76
C VAL A 53 -0.11 -17.27 14.10
N CYS A 54 -1.05 -17.27 13.16
CA CYS A 54 -1.42 -18.47 12.40
C CYS A 54 -2.02 -18.10 11.04
N SER A 55 -2.33 -19.10 10.22
CA SER A 55 -3.01 -18.89 8.93
C SER A 55 -4.25 -19.78 8.82
N ILE A 56 -5.36 -19.22 8.37
CA ILE A 56 -6.62 -19.92 8.13
C ILE A 56 -6.88 -20.01 6.62
N LYS A 57 -7.46 -21.13 6.17
CA LYS A 57 -7.65 -21.42 4.74
C LYS A 57 -8.89 -20.71 4.19
N ARG A 58 -8.94 -20.54 2.87
CA ARG A 58 -10.17 -20.17 2.15
C ARG A 58 -11.36 -21.03 2.57
N GLY A 59 -12.53 -20.42 2.69
CA GLY A 59 -13.75 -21.11 3.09
C GLY A 59 -13.87 -21.34 4.60
N THR A 60 -12.81 -21.11 5.38
CA THR A 60 -12.92 -21.15 6.85
C THR A 60 -13.91 -20.10 7.31
N VAL A 61 -14.83 -20.49 8.19
CA VAL A 61 -15.81 -19.62 8.81
C VAL A 61 -15.30 -19.21 10.18
N VAL A 62 -15.33 -17.92 10.46
CA VAL A 62 -14.92 -17.31 11.74
C VAL A 62 -15.99 -16.32 12.17
N THR A 63 -16.00 -15.94 13.45
CA THR A 63 -16.98 -14.98 13.97
C THR A 63 -16.32 -13.62 14.16
N ALA A 64 -16.66 -12.63 13.34
CA ALA A 64 -16.26 -11.25 13.56
C ALA A 64 -17.01 -10.68 14.78
N VAL A 65 -16.25 -10.15 15.75
CA VAL A 65 -16.78 -9.67 17.03
C VAL A 65 -16.57 -8.17 17.24
N ALA A 66 -15.64 -7.57 16.50
CA ALA A 66 -15.37 -6.14 16.57
C ALA A 66 -14.59 -5.68 15.33
N ARG A 67 -14.54 -4.37 15.12
CA ARG A 67 -13.65 -3.72 14.16
C ARG A 67 -12.59 -2.88 14.86
N ASP A 68 -11.42 -2.82 14.24
CA ASP A 68 -10.36 -1.89 14.60
C ASP A 68 -10.77 -0.46 14.19
N GLY A 69 -10.47 0.54 15.02
CA GLY A 69 -10.75 1.95 14.73
C GLY A 69 -10.04 2.48 13.48
N GLY A 70 -8.99 1.79 13.02
CA GLY A 70 -8.30 2.04 11.75
C GLY A 70 -9.01 1.49 10.50
N ASP A 71 -10.23 0.94 10.61
CA ASP A 71 -11.11 0.46 9.53
C ASP A 71 -10.65 -0.72 8.66
N ASP A 72 -9.43 -1.24 8.85
CA ASP A 72 -8.90 -2.24 7.92
C ASP A 72 -8.79 -3.66 8.52
N ARG A 73 -9.00 -3.79 9.83
CA ARG A 73 -8.97 -5.08 10.54
C ARG A 73 -10.28 -5.33 11.28
N VAL A 74 -10.66 -6.59 11.34
CA VAL A 74 -11.74 -7.09 12.20
C VAL A 74 -11.15 -8.09 13.19
N LYS A 75 -11.57 -7.98 14.45
CA LYS A 75 -11.29 -8.98 15.47
C LYS A 75 -12.22 -10.16 15.24
N VAL A 76 -11.66 -11.35 15.17
CA VAL A 76 -12.37 -12.59 14.88
C VAL A 76 -12.13 -13.62 15.97
N LYS A 77 -13.18 -14.34 16.35
CA LYS A 77 -13.10 -15.59 17.10
C LYS A 77 -12.83 -16.74 16.15
N LEU A 78 -11.86 -17.57 16.52
CA LEU A 78 -11.33 -18.65 15.72
C LEU A 78 -11.56 -19.98 16.43
N ASN A 79 -12.00 -20.99 15.68
CA ASN A 79 -12.08 -22.38 16.15
C ASN A 79 -11.16 -23.29 15.32
N SER A 80 -9.98 -22.77 14.93
CA SER A 80 -9.03 -23.49 14.08
C SER A 80 -7.89 -24.05 14.93
N LYS A 81 -7.58 -25.34 14.75
CA LYS A 81 -6.48 -26.00 15.48
C LYS A 81 -5.15 -25.31 15.17
N GLY A 82 -4.42 -24.90 16.21
CA GLY A 82 -3.13 -24.20 16.08
C GLY A 82 -3.25 -22.69 15.87
N CYS A 83 -4.45 -22.13 15.95
CA CYS A 83 -4.68 -20.70 16.06
C CYS A 83 -5.07 -20.31 17.50
N PRO A 84 -4.79 -19.07 17.93
CA PRO A 84 -5.40 -18.53 19.15
C PRO A 84 -6.93 -18.51 19.02
N SER A 85 -7.65 -18.45 20.15
CA SER A 85 -9.11 -18.36 20.17
C SER A 85 -9.63 -17.06 19.56
N GLU A 86 -8.82 -16.01 19.56
CA GLU A 86 -9.11 -14.71 18.96
C GLU A 86 -7.89 -14.16 18.22
N GLY A 87 -8.13 -13.33 17.22
CA GLY A 87 -7.08 -12.60 16.53
C GLY A 87 -7.65 -11.59 15.56
N TYR A 88 -6.78 -10.92 14.81
CA TYR A 88 -7.14 -9.90 13.85
C TYR A 88 -6.91 -10.41 12.43
N VAL A 89 -7.87 -10.14 11.54
CA VAL A 89 -7.75 -10.37 10.11
C VAL A 89 -8.14 -9.11 9.35
N TYR A 90 -7.62 -8.93 8.14
CA TYR A 90 -8.04 -7.78 7.34
C TYR A 90 -9.45 -7.98 6.78
N ALA A 91 -10.26 -6.94 6.86
CA ALA A 91 -11.67 -6.97 6.47
C ALA A 91 -11.88 -7.34 5.00
N ASN A 92 -10.96 -6.95 4.11
CA ASN A 92 -11.00 -7.25 2.67
C ASN A 92 -10.82 -8.74 2.31
N TYR A 93 -10.42 -9.59 3.27
CA TYR A 93 -10.25 -11.03 3.05
C TYR A 93 -11.32 -11.89 3.73
N VAL A 94 -12.37 -11.27 4.24
CA VAL A 94 -13.52 -11.95 4.82
C VAL A 94 -14.83 -11.39 4.25
N MET A 95 -15.84 -12.24 4.11
CA MET A 95 -17.18 -11.86 3.66
C MET A 95 -18.23 -12.49 4.56
N PRO A 96 -19.43 -11.89 4.73
CA PRO A 96 -20.50 -12.53 5.49
C PRO A 96 -20.80 -13.93 5.00
N GLU A 97 -21.00 -14.86 5.93
CA GLU A 97 -21.44 -16.22 5.62
C GLU A 97 -22.96 -16.24 5.35
N GLY A 98 -23.43 -17.07 4.42
CA GLY A 98 -24.86 -17.28 4.11
C GLY A 98 -25.26 -16.88 2.70
N SER A 99 -26.57 -16.73 2.43
CA SER A 99 -27.09 -16.31 1.12
C SER A 99 -27.04 -14.80 0.89
N GLY A 100 -26.79 -14.01 1.94
CA GLY A 100 -26.84 -12.55 1.92
C GLY A 100 -25.58 -11.84 1.41
N TRP A 101 -24.60 -12.56 0.82
CA TRP A 101 -23.42 -11.92 0.22
C TRP A 101 -23.64 -11.49 -1.22
N LYS A 102 -24.59 -12.13 -1.92
CA LYS A 102 -25.04 -11.66 -3.22
C LYS A 102 -25.68 -10.29 -3.00
N ASP A 103 -25.27 -9.32 -3.81
CA ASP A 103 -25.73 -7.93 -3.74
C ASP A 103 -25.11 -7.09 -2.60
N ILE A 104 -24.07 -7.59 -1.90
CA ILE A 104 -23.24 -6.71 -1.07
C ILE A 104 -22.61 -5.65 -2.00
N VAL A 105 -23.03 -4.41 -1.82
CA VAL A 105 -22.40 -3.25 -2.42
C VAL A 105 -21.11 -2.98 -1.64
N THR A 106 -20.00 -2.99 -2.37
CA THR A 106 -18.67 -2.71 -1.85
C THR A 106 -18.01 -1.63 -2.70
N LYS A 107 -16.95 -1.03 -2.18
CA LYS A 107 -16.24 0.07 -2.84
C LYS A 107 -14.85 -0.38 -3.25
N VAL A 108 -14.42 0.06 -4.43
CA VAL A 108 -13.05 -0.13 -4.89
C VAL A 108 -12.10 0.70 -4.02
N ASP A 109 -11.09 0.06 -3.43
CA ASP A 109 -10.15 0.71 -2.48
C ASP A 109 -8.95 1.39 -3.15
N VAL A 110 -8.68 1.06 -4.41
CA VAL A 110 -7.53 1.55 -5.18
C VAL A 110 -7.96 2.28 -6.44
N ASP A 111 -7.15 3.23 -6.90
CA ASP A 111 -7.37 3.81 -8.22
C ASP A 111 -6.95 2.85 -9.33
N GLN A 112 -7.74 2.84 -10.41
CA GLN A 112 -7.52 2.06 -11.62
C GLN A 112 -7.55 0.54 -11.41
N LEU A 113 -8.47 0.05 -10.57
CA LEU A 113 -8.69 -1.39 -10.44
C LEU A 113 -9.18 -1.98 -11.77
N ALA A 114 -8.43 -2.91 -12.35
CA ALA A 114 -8.78 -3.50 -13.62
C ALA A 114 -10.00 -4.43 -13.51
N LEU A 115 -11.08 -4.09 -14.21
CA LEU A 115 -12.20 -4.98 -14.49
C LEU A 115 -11.82 -5.93 -15.63
N ARG A 116 -12.01 -7.24 -15.44
CA ARG A 116 -11.56 -8.30 -16.34
C ARG A 116 -12.72 -9.12 -16.90
N GLY A 117 -12.55 -9.70 -18.08
CA GLY A 117 -13.50 -10.68 -18.63
C GLY A 117 -13.45 -12.03 -17.91
N GLU A 118 -12.29 -12.39 -17.37
CA GLU A 118 -12.00 -13.68 -16.75
C GLU A 118 -11.38 -13.47 -15.35
N PRO A 119 -11.57 -14.41 -14.40
CA PRO A 119 -11.02 -14.33 -13.04
C PRO A 119 -9.52 -14.64 -12.99
N SER A 120 -8.72 -13.88 -13.74
CA SER A 120 -7.27 -14.04 -13.84
C SER A 120 -6.60 -12.69 -14.11
N PRO A 121 -5.37 -12.47 -13.61
CA PRO A 121 -4.58 -11.29 -13.97
C PRO A 121 -4.35 -11.14 -15.48
N GLU A 122 -4.29 -12.27 -16.20
CA GLU A 122 -4.14 -12.38 -17.65
C GLU A 122 -5.48 -12.28 -18.39
N GLY A 123 -6.60 -12.22 -17.67
CA GLY A 123 -7.92 -12.02 -18.25
C GLY A 123 -7.98 -10.75 -19.10
N SER A 124 -8.84 -10.76 -20.10
CA SER A 124 -9.09 -9.64 -21.01
C SER A 124 -9.44 -8.39 -20.20
N PHE A 125 -8.63 -7.35 -20.33
CA PHE A 125 -8.90 -6.05 -19.72
C PHE A 125 -10.17 -5.46 -20.33
N LYS A 126 -11.11 -5.03 -19.48
CA LYS A 126 -12.35 -4.38 -19.91
C LYS A 126 -12.28 -2.89 -19.69
N CYS A 127 -11.96 -2.46 -18.46
CA CYS A 127 -11.74 -1.06 -18.12
C CYS A 127 -11.07 -0.92 -16.74
N GLY A 128 -10.69 0.31 -16.37
CA GLY A 128 -10.19 0.65 -15.03
C GLY A 128 -11.28 1.31 -14.18
N LEU A 129 -11.48 0.81 -12.96
CA LEU A 129 -12.39 1.37 -11.96
C LEU A 129 -11.64 2.34 -11.06
N LYS A 130 -12.25 3.47 -10.74
CA LYS A 130 -11.64 4.46 -9.82
C LYS A 130 -11.84 4.04 -8.37
N LYS A 131 -11.06 4.61 -7.46
CA LYS A 131 -11.34 4.48 -6.03
C LYS A 131 -12.78 4.95 -5.74
N ASN A 132 -13.43 4.27 -4.79
CA ASN A 132 -14.83 4.47 -4.38
C ASN A 132 -15.88 4.12 -5.45
N THR A 133 -15.51 3.53 -6.60
CA THR A 133 -16.51 2.94 -7.49
C THR A 133 -17.27 1.85 -6.75
N GLU A 134 -18.59 1.96 -6.70
CA GLU A 134 -19.48 0.99 -6.08
C GLU A 134 -19.71 -0.20 -7.01
N VAL A 135 -19.56 -1.40 -6.46
CA VAL A 135 -19.75 -2.66 -7.16
C VAL A 135 -20.52 -3.63 -6.28
N ALA A 136 -21.47 -4.35 -6.86
CA ALA A 136 -22.19 -5.43 -6.19
C ALA A 136 -21.48 -6.76 -6.48
N ILE A 137 -21.22 -7.57 -5.47
CA ILE A 137 -20.66 -8.91 -5.67
C ILE A 137 -21.77 -9.85 -6.15
N VAL A 138 -21.58 -10.43 -7.34
CA VAL A 138 -22.57 -11.31 -7.99
C VAL A 138 -22.23 -12.78 -7.73
N ASN A 139 -20.98 -13.17 -7.95
CA ASN A 139 -20.51 -14.55 -7.78
C ASN A 139 -19.05 -14.58 -7.31
N GLU A 140 -18.67 -15.65 -6.60
CA GLU A 140 -17.26 -15.98 -6.41
C GLU A 140 -16.72 -16.68 -7.66
N ALA A 141 -15.48 -16.38 -8.02
CA ALA A 141 -14.82 -17.16 -9.06
C ALA A 141 -14.63 -18.61 -8.59
N PRO A 142 -14.78 -19.61 -9.48
CA PRO A 142 -14.57 -21.01 -9.13
C PRO A 142 -13.18 -21.23 -8.56
N ASP A 143 -13.04 -22.16 -7.60
CA ASP A 143 -11.79 -22.40 -6.85
C ASP A 143 -10.57 -22.75 -7.70
N ARG A 144 -10.78 -23.13 -8.97
CA ARG A 144 -9.71 -23.42 -9.94
C ARG A 144 -9.16 -22.19 -10.65
N ALA A 145 -9.72 -20.99 -10.42
CA ALA A 145 -9.16 -19.76 -10.94
C ALA A 145 -7.74 -19.56 -10.36
N ALA A 146 -6.77 -19.23 -11.22
CA ALA A 146 -5.33 -19.26 -10.94
C ALA A 146 -4.83 -18.41 -9.75
N SER A 147 -5.71 -17.68 -9.08
CA SER A 147 -5.46 -16.99 -7.82
C SER A 147 -6.78 -16.90 -7.06
N GLY A 148 -6.96 -17.66 -5.97
CA GLY A 148 -8.22 -17.78 -5.22
C GLY A 148 -8.67 -16.50 -4.50
N SER A 149 -8.88 -15.40 -5.21
CA SER A 149 -9.37 -14.12 -4.68
C SER A 149 -10.13 -13.29 -5.73
N TRP A 150 -10.54 -13.87 -6.86
CA TRP A 150 -11.38 -13.16 -7.83
C TRP A 150 -12.86 -13.30 -7.50
N VAL A 151 -13.60 -12.22 -7.71
CA VAL A 151 -15.06 -12.17 -7.60
C VAL A 151 -15.63 -11.55 -8.86
N GLN A 152 -16.76 -12.07 -9.31
CA GLN A 152 -17.56 -11.43 -10.34
C GLN A 152 -18.37 -10.32 -9.68
N VAL A 153 -18.29 -9.13 -10.26
CA VAL A 153 -18.97 -7.94 -9.78
C VAL A 153 -19.86 -7.34 -10.86
N SER A 154 -20.92 -6.67 -10.41
CA SER A 154 -21.77 -5.81 -11.22
C SER A 154 -21.56 -4.35 -10.81
N LEU A 155 -21.34 -3.46 -11.77
CA LEU A 155 -21.27 -2.02 -11.50
C LEU A 155 -22.67 -1.53 -11.12
N THR A 156 -22.83 -0.97 -9.92
CA THR A 156 -24.12 -0.42 -9.48
C THR A 156 -24.47 0.85 -10.23
N ASN A 157 -23.44 1.59 -10.67
CA ASN A 157 -23.54 2.79 -11.48
C ASN A 157 -22.78 2.58 -12.80
N PRO A 158 -23.40 2.84 -13.97
CA PRO A 158 -22.72 2.71 -15.26
C PRO A 158 -21.48 3.59 -15.33
N VAL A 159 -20.33 3.00 -15.65
CA VAL A 159 -19.09 3.73 -15.95
C VAL A 159 -18.92 3.78 -17.47
N PRO A 160 -18.78 4.97 -18.10
CA PRO A 160 -18.66 5.08 -19.55
C PRO A 160 -17.54 4.21 -20.11
N GLY A 161 -17.88 3.34 -21.07
CA GLY A 161 -16.93 2.42 -21.70
C GLY A 161 -16.60 1.16 -20.89
N CYS A 162 -17.16 0.98 -19.69
CA CYS A 162 -17.06 -0.25 -18.92
C CYS A 162 -18.28 -1.15 -19.14
N PRO A 163 -18.12 -2.47 -19.30
CA PRO A 163 -19.24 -3.39 -19.18
C PRO A 163 -19.78 -3.39 -17.74
N THR A 164 -21.08 -3.64 -17.57
CA THR A 164 -21.71 -3.72 -16.25
C THR A 164 -21.20 -4.91 -15.44
N LEU A 165 -20.82 -6.01 -16.09
CA LEU A 165 -20.33 -7.23 -15.43
C LEU A 165 -18.86 -7.48 -15.76
N GLY A 166 -18.11 -7.96 -14.77
CA GLY A 166 -16.75 -8.44 -14.95
C GLY A 166 -16.16 -9.02 -13.67
N TYR A 167 -14.87 -9.32 -13.70
CA TYR A 167 -14.13 -9.87 -12.57
C TYR A 167 -13.13 -8.85 -12.03
N VAL A 168 -13.03 -8.79 -10.72
CA VAL A 168 -12.01 -8.02 -10.00
C VAL A 168 -11.39 -8.89 -8.91
N ASN A 169 -10.18 -8.54 -8.47
CA ASN A 169 -9.59 -9.19 -7.32
C ASN A 169 -10.18 -8.58 -6.03
N SER A 170 -10.84 -9.42 -5.23
CA SER A 170 -11.53 -9.07 -3.99
C SER A 170 -10.65 -8.37 -2.96
N SER A 171 -9.32 -8.57 -3.00
CA SER A 171 -8.39 -7.87 -2.10
C SER A 171 -8.37 -6.35 -2.25
N TYR A 172 -8.88 -5.84 -3.38
CA TYR A 172 -9.02 -4.40 -3.66
C TYR A 172 -10.44 -3.86 -3.44
N LEU A 173 -11.32 -4.67 -2.84
CA LEU A 173 -12.65 -4.24 -2.45
C LEU A 173 -12.67 -3.97 -0.95
N LYS A 174 -13.28 -2.85 -0.54
CA LYS A 174 -13.45 -2.48 0.86
C LYS A 174 -14.88 -2.79 1.30
N PRO A 175 -15.11 -3.89 2.06
CA PRO A 175 -16.44 -4.23 2.55
C PRO A 175 -16.86 -3.36 3.74
N SER A 176 -16.39 -2.11 3.85
CA SER A 176 -16.43 -1.34 5.11
C SER A 176 -17.82 -1.25 5.74
N GLU A 177 -18.88 -1.18 4.93
CA GLU A 177 -20.25 -1.07 5.44
C GLU A 177 -20.76 -2.36 6.10
N VAL A 178 -20.14 -3.50 5.79
CA VAL A 178 -20.51 -4.82 6.33
C VAL A 178 -20.16 -4.96 7.81
N PHE A 179 -19.24 -4.15 8.32
CA PHE A 179 -18.76 -4.25 9.71
C PHE A 179 -19.06 -3.00 10.54
N ASN A 180 -19.81 -2.04 10.01
CA ASN A 180 -20.11 -0.77 10.68
C ASN A 180 -20.93 -0.93 11.97
N ASP A 181 -21.69 -2.01 12.09
CA ASP A 181 -22.48 -2.37 13.27
C ASP A 181 -21.68 -3.15 14.31
N LEU A 182 -20.46 -3.61 13.98
CA LEU A 182 -19.56 -4.20 14.96
C LEU A 182 -18.99 -3.11 15.89
N PRO A 183 -18.80 -3.41 17.18
CA PRO A 183 -18.18 -2.48 18.11
C PRO A 183 -16.76 -2.11 17.64
N ILE A 184 -16.36 -0.86 17.87
CA ILE A 184 -14.99 -0.39 17.63
C ILE A 184 -14.16 -0.73 18.85
N ILE A 185 -13.02 -1.40 18.66
CA ILE A 185 -12.01 -1.55 19.71
C ILE A 185 -11.01 -0.40 19.51
N ASN A 186 -10.90 0.46 20.51
CA ASN A 186 -9.78 1.39 20.59
C ASN A 186 -8.58 0.59 21.11
N GLU A 187 -7.48 0.55 20.36
CA GLU A 187 -6.27 -0.19 20.76
C GLU A 187 -5.69 0.26 22.12
N THR A 188 -6.13 1.42 22.63
CA THR A 188 -5.77 1.91 23.97
C THR A 188 -6.39 1.10 25.11
N ASP A 189 -7.46 0.35 24.83
CA ASP A 189 -8.27 -0.32 25.85
C ASP A 189 -7.91 -1.82 25.96
N GLU A 190 -7.04 -2.34 25.09
CA GLU A 190 -6.42 -3.65 25.28
C GLU A 190 -5.19 -3.51 26.22
N GLU A 191 -5.47 -3.29 27.50
CA GLU A 191 -4.48 -3.43 28.57
C GLU A 191 -3.81 -4.81 28.47
N GLU A 192 -2.48 -4.77 28.33
CA GLU A 192 -1.47 -5.72 28.83
C GLU A 192 -1.98 -7.04 29.44
N VAL A 193 -2.67 -7.90 28.67
CA VAL A 193 -2.97 -9.25 29.13
C VAL A 193 -1.66 -10.04 29.11
N ALA A 194 -1.10 -10.20 30.31
CA ALA A 194 0.10 -10.92 30.63
C ALA A 194 0.25 -12.23 29.84
N GLY A 195 1.47 -12.42 29.30
CA GLY A 195 1.83 -13.52 28.42
C GLY A 195 1.51 -14.91 28.98
N GLY A 196 0.73 -15.66 28.21
CA GLY A 196 0.68 -17.11 28.28
C GLY A 196 1.84 -17.71 27.48
N ASN A 197 2.82 -18.26 28.20
CA ASN A 197 3.95 -19.00 27.65
C ASN A 197 3.50 -20.11 26.68
N ALA A 198 3.91 -19.99 25.42
CA ALA A 198 4.01 -21.12 24.48
C ALA A 198 5.33 -20.98 23.70
N ASN A 199 6.43 -21.25 24.38
CA ASN A 199 7.75 -21.47 23.79
C ASN A 199 7.99 -22.97 23.61
N THR A 200 8.09 -23.42 22.36
CA THR A 200 8.92 -24.54 21.87
C THR A 200 8.85 -24.47 20.34
N GLU A 201 9.87 -24.36 19.51
CA GLU A 201 11.33 -24.41 19.58
C GLU A 201 11.84 -23.80 18.25
N ALA A 202 12.97 -23.09 18.31
CA ALA A 202 14.00 -22.90 17.26
C ALA A 202 14.47 -21.44 17.09
N GLY A 203 15.51 -21.08 17.86
CA GLY A 203 16.70 -20.44 17.29
C GLY A 203 16.84 -18.90 17.33
N THR A 204 17.14 -18.36 18.51
CA THR A 204 18.20 -17.36 18.84
C THR A 204 18.45 -16.21 17.82
N ALA A 205 18.26 -14.91 18.10
CA ALA A 205 18.72 -14.17 19.27
C ALA A 205 17.99 -12.82 19.43
N CYS A 206 17.47 -12.53 20.63
CA CYS A 206 17.28 -11.19 21.17
C CYS A 206 17.36 -11.30 22.71
N LEU A 207 18.58 -11.23 23.24
CA LEU A 207 18.85 -11.15 24.68
C LEU A 207 19.26 -9.70 25.01
N THR A 208 18.28 -8.82 25.16
CA THR A 208 18.27 -7.62 26.03
C THR A 208 16.92 -6.92 25.82
N GLY A 209 16.13 -6.83 26.89
CA GLY A 209 14.72 -6.41 26.86
C GLY A 209 14.47 -4.92 26.64
N ASP A 210 14.61 -4.45 25.39
CA ASP A 210 14.27 -3.06 25.01
C ASP A 210 13.55 -2.96 23.65
N CYS A 211 12.75 -3.97 23.27
CA CYS A 211 12.06 -3.97 21.97
C CYS A 211 10.81 -3.07 21.92
N ASN A 212 10.18 -2.76 23.07
CA ASN A 212 8.87 -2.09 23.08
C ASN A 212 8.92 -0.55 23.02
N LYS A 213 10.07 0.08 23.27
CA LYS A 213 10.22 1.54 23.14
C LYS A 213 10.45 2.02 21.70
N GLU A 214 10.84 1.13 20.78
CA GLU A 214 11.31 1.54 19.45
C GLU A 214 10.21 1.65 18.39
N GLN A 215 9.10 0.93 18.55
CA GLN A 215 7.97 0.99 17.60
C GLN A 215 7.19 2.31 17.74
N THR A 216 6.97 2.75 18.97
CA THR A 216 6.32 4.04 19.29
C THR A 216 7.06 5.24 18.71
N THR A 217 8.39 5.16 18.55
CA THR A 217 9.17 6.28 17.98
C THR A 217 9.03 6.37 16.46
N VAL A 218 8.88 5.24 15.76
CA VAL A 218 8.64 5.24 14.30
C VAL A 218 7.23 5.73 14.00
N ASP A 219 6.25 5.27 14.78
CA ASP A 219 4.85 5.70 14.63
C ASP A 219 4.64 7.17 15.02
N GLN A 220 5.38 7.68 16.02
CA GLN A 220 5.35 9.10 16.37
C GLN A 220 5.97 9.99 15.26
N ASN A 221 7.04 9.55 14.61
CA ASN A 221 7.62 10.30 13.49
C ASN A 221 6.70 10.31 12.25
N ILE A 222 5.97 9.23 11.98
CA ILE A 222 4.93 9.20 10.94
C ILE A 222 3.78 10.14 11.32
N LYS A 223 3.40 10.19 12.61
CA LYS A 223 2.42 11.15 13.14
C LYS A 223 2.88 12.59 12.95
N ASP A 224 4.13 12.93 13.27
CA ASP A 224 4.61 14.31 13.18
C ASP A 224 4.68 14.82 11.73
N ILE A 225 4.97 13.95 10.76
CA ILE A 225 4.85 14.30 9.34
C ILE A 225 3.40 14.32 8.87
N LYS A 226 2.55 13.39 9.32
CA LYS A 226 1.10 13.53 9.07
C LYS A 226 0.60 14.88 9.57
N VAL A 227 0.99 15.29 10.77
CA VAL A 227 0.65 16.60 11.34
C VAL A 227 1.24 17.75 10.51
N ALA A 228 2.46 17.63 9.98
CA ALA A 228 3.06 18.66 9.11
C ALA A 228 2.43 18.72 7.69
N LEU A 229 2.03 17.57 7.12
CA LEU A 229 1.29 17.48 5.86
C LEU A 229 -0.14 18.02 6.06
N GLU A 230 -0.80 17.64 7.16
CA GLU A 230 -2.12 18.11 7.59
C GLU A 230 -2.11 19.61 7.96
N ALA A 231 -0.99 20.15 8.47
CA ALA A 231 -0.79 21.58 8.71
C ALA A 231 -0.56 22.39 7.42
N GLY A 232 -0.57 21.75 6.24
CA GLY A 232 -0.52 22.44 4.96
C GLY A 232 0.87 22.97 4.57
N THR A 233 1.94 22.51 5.23
CA THR A 233 3.31 22.77 4.75
C THR A 233 3.60 21.90 3.52
N LYS A 234 3.06 22.31 2.38
CA LYS A 234 3.35 21.74 1.06
C LYS A 234 4.86 21.60 0.90
N ASN A 235 5.34 20.44 0.45
CA ASN A 235 6.74 20.14 0.18
C ASN A 235 7.67 19.92 1.38
N ALA A 236 7.16 19.67 2.60
CA ALA A 236 8.00 19.47 3.79
C ALA A 236 9.13 18.45 3.59
N PHE A 237 8.86 17.33 2.89
CA PHE A 237 9.88 16.33 2.55
C PHE A 237 10.99 16.89 1.64
N VAL A 238 10.63 17.59 0.57
CA VAL A 238 11.61 18.14 -0.39
C VAL A 238 12.42 19.28 0.23
N GLU A 239 11.79 20.13 1.03
CA GLU A 239 12.50 21.19 1.75
C GLU A 239 13.50 20.63 2.76
N GLU A 240 13.14 19.53 3.44
CA GLU A 240 14.05 18.83 4.32
C GLU A 240 15.23 18.20 3.56
N LEU A 241 14.96 17.58 2.40
CA LEU A 241 16.02 17.07 1.51
C LEU A 241 16.99 18.18 1.08
N ARG A 242 16.46 19.32 0.61
CA ARG A 242 17.27 20.49 0.19
C ARG A 242 18.11 21.02 1.34
N ARG A 243 17.52 21.13 2.54
CA ARG A 243 18.21 21.57 3.75
C ARG A 243 19.37 20.64 4.11
N MET A 244 19.16 19.33 4.03
CA MET A 244 20.20 18.33 4.29
C MET A 244 21.29 18.31 3.21
N ILE A 245 20.93 18.50 1.94
CA ILE A 245 21.90 18.59 0.83
C ILE A 245 22.79 19.84 1.01
N LYS A 246 22.19 20.99 1.38
CA LYS A 246 22.92 22.25 1.62
C LYS A 246 23.80 22.19 2.88
N ASN A 247 23.34 21.48 3.91
CA ASN A 247 24.08 21.27 5.15
C ASN A 247 24.12 19.78 5.52
N PRO A 248 25.12 19.02 5.04
CA PRO A 248 25.24 17.59 5.32
C PRO A 248 25.35 17.23 6.81
N LYS A 249 25.69 18.21 7.67
CA LYS A 249 25.74 18.03 9.14
C LYS A 249 24.37 18.27 9.81
N ALA A 250 23.37 18.70 9.04
CA ALA A 250 22.02 18.86 9.53
C ALA A 250 21.46 17.53 10.03
N LYS A 251 21.02 17.50 11.29
CA LYS A 251 20.20 16.39 11.78
C LYS A 251 18.84 16.44 11.08
N PRO A 252 18.33 15.32 10.53
CA PRO A 252 17.05 15.35 9.84
C PRO A 252 15.90 15.57 10.84
N LYS A 253 14.91 16.37 10.47
CA LYS A 253 13.67 16.60 11.22
C LYS A 253 12.63 15.58 10.76
N GLY A 254 12.38 14.55 11.57
CA GLY A 254 11.57 13.39 11.15
C GLY A 254 12.30 12.51 10.13
N PHE A 255 11.92 11.23 10.04
CA PHE A 255 12.51 10.22 9.12
C PHE A 255 14.04 9.98 9.22
N SER A 256 14.69 10.50 10.28
CA SER A 256 16.14 10.50 10.40
C SER A 256 16.71 9.17 10.83
N SER A 257 17.90 8.86 10.29
CA SER A 257 18.80 7.88 10.88
C SER A 257 20.00 8.57 11.52
N ASN A 258 20.61 7.91 12.52
CA ASN A 258 21.91 8.34 13.08
C ASN A 258 23.06 8.28 12.06
N ARG A 259 22.77 7.82 10.84
CA ARG A 259 23.71 7.68 9.72
C ARG A 259 23.55 8.80 8.69
N GLY A 260 22.72 9.81 8.96
CA GLY A 260 22.46 10.91 8.04
C GLY A 260 21.59 10.50 6.84
N LEU A 261 20.85 9.39 6.96
CA LEU A 261 19.90 8.93 5.96
C LEU A 261 18.50 9.43 6.28
N ILE A 262 17.67 9.48 5.25
CA ILE A 262 16.26 9.85 5.32
C ILE A 262 15.41 8.69 4.81
N GLN A 263 14.34 8.36 5.53
CA GLN A 263 13.37 7.37 5.06
C GLN A 263 12.58 7.95 3.87
N ILE A 264 12.44 7.18 2.80
CA ILE A 264 11.51 7.51 1.72
C ILE A 264 10.08 7.44 2.28
N PRO A 265 9.20 8.43 2.02
CA PRO A 265 7.84 8.42 2.52
C PRO A 265 7.08 7.20 2.00
N LEU A 266 6.50 6.43 2.93
CA LEU A 266 5.71 5.25 2.64
C LEU A 266 4.30 5.42 3.20
N GLN A 267 3.30 5.14 2.37
CA GLN A 267 1.88 5.14 2.71
C GLN A 267 1.26 3.75 2.55
N GLY A 268 -0.02 3.67 2.92
CA GLY A 268 -0.79 2.43 2.91
C GLY A 268 -0.50 1.54 4.11
N ASN A 269 -1.43 0.62 4.39
CA ASN A 269 -1.39 -0.22 5.59
C ASN A 269 -0.19 -1.14 5.67
N LYS A 270 0.46 -1.39 4.53
CA LYS A 270 1.69 -2.20 4.45
C LYS A 270 2.94 -1.35 4.21
N GLY A 271 2.84 -0.02 4.14
CA GLY A 271 3.97 0.82 3.71
C GLY A 271 4.43 0.49 2.29
N ASN A 272 3.48 0.11 1.42
CA ASN A 272 3.73 -0.38 0.07
C ASN A 272 3.44 0.68 -1.00
N ILE A 273 2.97 1.86 -0.62
CA ILE A 273 2.74 2.98 -1.53
C ILE A 273 3.89 3.97 -1.32
N GLY A 274 4.78 4.06 -2.30
CA GLY A 274 5.88 5.03 -2.28
C GLY A 274 5.50 6.33 -2.98
N PRO A 275 6.46 7.27 -3.11
CA PRO A 275 6.23 8.55 -3.78
C PRO A 275 5.71 8.36 -5.22
N CYS A 276 4.86 9.29 -5.65
CA CYS A 276 4.36 9.35 -7.03
C CYS A 276 3.65 8.06 -7.44
N GLY A 277 2.85 7.49 -6.55
CA GLY A 277 2.18 6.21 -6.75
C GLY A 277 3.12 5.03 -7.07
N SER A 278 4.41 5.08 -6.72
CA SER A 278 5.29 3.92 -6.83
C SER A 278 4.87 2.81 -5.85
N PHE A 279 5.38 1.60 -6.04
CA PHE A 279 5.11 0.46 -5.16
C PHE A 279 6.38 0.05 -4.42
N HIS A 280 6.32 0.02 -3.10
CA HIS A 280 7.40 -0.53 -2.27
C HIS A 280 7.11 -2.02 -2.02
N TYR A 281 7.88 -2.91 -2.65
CA TYR A 281 7.74 -4.36 -2.51
C TYR A 281 8.48 -4.86 -1.28
N ASN A 282 8.08 -6.03 -0.78
CA ASN A 282 8.64 -6.64 0.44
C ASN A 282 8.73 -5.66 1.62
N PRO A 283 7.65 -4.96 2.02
CA PRO A 283 7.73 -4.13 3.20
C PRO A 283 8.09 -5.00 4.41
N ASP A 284 9.31 -4.80 4.90
CA ASP A 284 9.83 -5.49 6.07
C ASP A 284 8.98 -5.20 7.32
N SER A 285 9.20 -5.98 8.39
CA SER A 285 8.63 -5.73 9.72
C SER A 285 9.75 -5.34 10.68
N PRO A 286 9.76 -4.12 11.25
CA PRO A 286 8.79 -3.04 11.06
C PRO A 286 8.87 -2.37 9.67
N LYS A 287 7.80 -1.66 9.28
CA LYS A 287 7.63 -1.09 7.93
C LYS A 287 8.79 -0.17 7.53
N GLY A 288 9.33 -0.39 6.32
CA GLY A 288 10.30 0.50 5.69
C GLY A 288 11.64 0.59 6.42
N VAL A 289 12.03 -0.44 7.17
CA VAL A 289 13.35 -0.49 7.84
C VAL A 289 14.52 -0.41 6.88
N ASP A 290 14.30 -0.73 5.62
CA ASP A 290 15.24 -0.80 4.50
C ASP A 290 15.06 0.36 3.49
N ALA A 291 14.11 1.27 3.72
CA ALA A 291 13.78 2.38 2.83
C ALA A 291 14.53 3.69 3.18
N TYR A 292 15.75 3.61 3.74
CA TYR A 292 16.55 4.78 4.11
C TYR A 292 17.58 5.13 3.04
N ALA A 293 17.41 6.29 2.42
CA ALA A 293 18.27 6.80 1.36
C ALA A 293 19.18 7.93 1.85
N ASN A 294 20.29 8.14 1.17
CA ASN A 294 21.01 9.40 1.25
C ASN A 294 20.10 10.53 0.73
N PRO A 295 20.13 11.75 1.30
CA PRO A 295 19.26 12.85 0.87
C PRO A 295 19.35 13.16 -0.64
N THR A 296 20.55 13.11 -1.22
CA THR A 296 20.73 13.37 -2.66
C THR A 296 20.09 12.26 -3.49
N THR A 297 20.22 11.00 -3.03
CA THR A 297 19.61 9.83 -3.66
C THR A 297 18.08 9.85 -3.55
N ALA A 298 17.53 10.12 -2.36
CA ALA A 298 16.09 10.23 -2.14
C ALA A 298 15.45 11.27 -3.05
N CYS A 299 16.13 12.40 -3.16
CA CYS A 299 15.70 13.53 -3.97
C CYS A 299 15.77 13.25 -5.48
N ALA A 300 16.91 12.76 -5.99
CA ALA A 300 17.05 12.38 -7.40
C ALA A 300 16.08 11.25 -7.80
N PHE A 301 15.91 10.25 -6.93
CA PHE A 301 14.96 9.17 -7.14
C PHE A 301 13.51 9.67 -7.16
N THR A 302 13.14 10.58 -6.26
CA THR A 302 11.80 11.21 -6.25
C THR A 302 11.54 12.00 -7.53
N ALA A 303 12.54 12.76 -8.01
CA ALA A 303 12.43 13.50 -9.27
C ALA A 303 12.23 12.55 -10.46
N PHE A 304 12.97 11.46 -10.50
CA PHE A 304 12.79 10.39 -11.49
C PHE A 304 11.40 9.76 -11.41
N LEU A 305 10.89 9.42 -10.22
CA LEU A 305 9.56 8.82 -10.05
C LEU A 305 8.44 9.73 -10.55
N GLN A 306 8.54 11.04 -10.25
CA GLN A 306 7.58 12.03 -10.72
C GLN A 306 7.60 12.13 -12.25
N ASP A 307 8.79 12.26 -12.84
CA ASP A 307 8.93 12.37 -14.29
C ASP A 307 8.51 11.09 -15.01
N TRP A 308 8.84 9.92 -14.46
CA TRP A 308 8.39 8.62 -14.96
C TRP A 308 6.86 8.53 -14.98
N LYS A 309 6.19 8.86 -13.88
CA LYS A 309 4.73 8.85 -13.82
C LYS A 309 4.12 9.84 -14.80
N LYS A 310 4.71 11.03 -14.97
CA LYS A 310 4.18 12.05 -15.87
C LYS A 310 4.32 11.69 -17.35
N SER A 311 5.49 11.18 -17.75
CA SER A 311 5.85 11.04 -19.17
C SER A 311 5.71 9.62 -19.71
N GLU A 312 6.07 8.61 -18.92
CA GLU A 312 6.13 7.22 -19.37
C GLU A 312 4.98 6.37 -18.80
N CYS A 313 4.42 6.78 -17.65
CA CYS A 313 3.42 6.00 -16.94
C CYS A 313 2.22 6.80 -16.38
N PRO A 314 1.54 7.61 -17.21
CA PRO A 314 0.44 8.47 -16.73
C PRO A 314 -0.76 7.66 -16.20
N SER A 315 -0.99 6.45 -16.71
CA SER A 315 -2.09 5.58 -16.29
C SER A 315 -1.75 4.64 -15.14
N GLY A 316 -0.47 4.48 -14.79
CA GLY A 316 -0.01 3.50 -13.79
C GLY A 316 -0.10 2.02 -14.22
N ALA A 317 -0.76 1.70 -15.33
CA ALA A 317 -0.98 0.30 -15.74
C ALA A 317 0.29 -0.30 -16.37
N GLY A 318 0.88 -1.32 -15.72
CA GLY A 318 2.03 -2.10 -16.24
C GLY A 318 3.39 -1.44 -16.07
N CYS A 319 3.42 -0.12 -16.15
CA CYS A 319 4.62 0.70 -16.02
C CYS A 319 4.84 1.25 -14.60
N ARG A 320 3.95 0.96 -13.63
CA ARG A 320 4.14 1.38 -12.24
C ARG A 320 5.44 0.77 -11.70
N LEU A 321 6.31 1.63 -11.19
CA LEU A 321 7.62 1.24 -10.69
C LEU A 321 7.49 0.56 -9.33
N SER A 322 8.18 -0.57 -9.19
CA SER A 322 8.23 -1.38 -7.97
C SER A 322 9.66 -1.39 -7.45
N TRP A 323 9.91 -0.85 -6.26
CA TRP A 323 11.23 -0.73 -5.63
C TRP A 323 11.24 -1.36 -4.24
N GLY A 324 12.42 -1.75 -3.76
CA GLY A 324 12.61 -2.41 -2.46
C GLY A 324 13.83 -1.84 -1.76
N ASP A 325 14.74 -2.73 -1.37
CA ASP A 325 15.89 -2.44 -0.53
C ASP A 325 16.65 -1.15 -0.93
N ILE A 326 16.95 -0.30 0.06
CA ILE A 326 17.82 0.89 -0.08
C ILE A 326 18.96 0.84 0.94
N SER A 327 18.64 1.07 2.21
CA SER A 327 19.55 0.90 3.35
C SER A 327 18.78 0.86 4.65
N HIS A 328 19.42 0.32 5.68
CA HIS A 328 18.87 0.33 7.02
C HIS A 328 19.15 1.63 7.77
N LYS A 329 18.18 2.01 8.61
CA LYS A 329 18.30 3.11 9.58
C LYS A 329 19.59 3.03 10.39
N LYS A 330 19.82 1.91 11.09
CA LYS A 330 20.91 1.78 12.08
C LYS A 330 22.10 0.94 11.60
N LYS A 331 21.87 0.01 10.67
CA LYS A 331 22.87 -0.99 10.27
C LYS A 331 23.45 -0.66 8.90
N ALA A 332 24.77 -0.56 8.82
CA ALA A 332 25.45 -0.31 7.56
C ALA A 332 25.52 -1.55 6.66
N ARG A 333 25.24 -2.76 7.15
CA ARG A 333 25.33 -3.98 6.37
C ARG A 333 23.99 -4.70 6.32
N PHE A 334 23.67 -5.18 5.12
CA PHE A 334 22.57 -6.08 4.83
C PHE A 334 23.14 -7.50 4.62
N ASN A 335 22.43 -8.54 5.07
CA ASN A 335 22.86 -9.93 4.92
C ASN A 335 22.84 -10.36 3.44
N GLY A 336 23.92 -10.05 2.71
CA GLY A 336 24.12 -10.42 1.31
C GLY A 336 24.22 -9.24 0.33
N HIS A 337 23.72 -8.05 0.68
CA HIS A 337 23.72 -6.89 -0.23
C HIS A 337 24.81 -5.88 0.18
N LYS A 338 26.00 -6.00 -0.44
CA LYS A 338 27.20 -5.23 -0.07
C LYS A 338 27.13 -3.73 -0.39
N SER A 339 26.23 -3.29 -1.28
CA SER A 339 26.12 -1.91 -1.74
C SER A 339 24.97 -1.12 -1.08
N HIS A 340 24.01 -1.79 -0.42
CA HIS A 340 22.88 -1.16 0.29
C HIS A 340 23.26 -0.58 1.66
N THR A 341 24.45 0.02 1.72
CA THR A 341 25.08 0.39 2.98
C THR A 341 24.81 1.84 3.31
N ASP A 342 24.95 2.76 2.39
CA ASP A 342 25.01 4.21 2.62
C ASP A 342 23.81 4.97 2.05
N GLY A 343 22.78 4.23 1.62
CA GLY A 343 21.55 4.77 1.06
C GLY A 343 21.72 5.35 -0.34
N HIS A 344 22.80 5.02 -1.05
CA HIS A 344 23.00 5.48 -2.43
C HIS A 344 22.39 4.58 -3.50
N CYS A 345 22.01 3.34 -3.15
CA CYS A 345 21.56 2.36 -4.10
C CYS A 345 20.17 1.83 -3.75
N ILE A 346 19.41 1.46 -4.78
CA ILE A 346 18.00 1.06 -4.72
C ILE A 346 17.82 -0.15 -5.62
N ASP A 347 17.09 -1.16 -5.15
CA ASP A 347 16.67 -2.29 -5.97
C ASP A 347 15.28 -2.05 -6.57
N ILE A 348 15.13 -2.27 -7.87
CA ILE A 348 13.90 -2.03 -8.62
C ILE A 348 13.52 -3.29 -9.40
N ARG A 349 12.27 -3.75 -9.33
CA ARG A 349 11.82 -4.93 -10.09
C ARG A 349 11.83 -4.67 -11.60
N PRO A 350 12.01 -5.72 -12.42
CA PRO A 350 11.86 -5.61 -13.87
C PRO A 350 10.44 -5.17 -14.25
N MET A 351 10.33 -4.50 -15.40
CA MET A 351 9.07 -4.02 -15.93
C MET A 351 8.24 -5.17 -16.51
N LYS A 352 6.93 -5.16 -16.26
CA LYS A 352 6.00 -6.19 -16.73
C LYS A 352 5.15 -5.66 -17.87
N LYS A 353 4.88 -6.50 -18.87
CA LYS A 353 3.90 -6.24 -19.93
C LYS A 353 2.49 -6.19 -19.33
N GLY A 354 1.65 -5.31 -19.86
CA GLY A 354 0.22 -5.28 -19.53
C GLY A 354 -0.05 -4.55 -18.22
N SER A 355 -0.58 -5.24 -17.20
CA SER A 355 -0.98 -4.60 -15.93
C SER A 355 0.03 -4.84 -14.81
N PHE A 356 0.11 -3.88 -13.89
CA PHE A 356 0.90 -3.99 -12.68
C PHE A 356 0.29 -5.06 -11.74
N SER A 357 1.12 -5.95 -11.20
CA SER A 357 0.67 -6.98 -10.24
C SER A 357 1.45 -7.00 -8.91
N GLY A 358 2.50 -6.18 -8.77
CA GLY A 358 3.40 -6.20 -7.61
C GLY A 358 4.13 -7.53 -7.38
N ALA A 359 3.94 -8.53 -8.25
CA ALA A 359 4.51 -9.86 -8.12
C ALA A 359 6.00 -9.87 -8.53
N PRO A 360 6.81 -10.78 -7.96
CA PRO A 360 8.17 -11.02 -8.42
C PRO A 360 8.21 -11.34 -9.92
N LEU A 361 9.24 -10.85 -10.60
CA LEU A 361 9.47 -11.01 -12.03
C LEU A 361 10.98 -11.10 -12.28
N THR A 362 11.37 -11.96 -13.20
CA THR A 362 12.73 -12.10 -13.75
C THR A 362 12.79 -11.59 -15.19
N TYR A 363 13.97 -11.24 -15.70
CA TYR A 363 14.10 -10.82 -17.11
C TYR A 363 13.88 -11.97 -18.12
N GLU A 364 13.82 -13.22 -17.65
CA GLU A 364 13.61 -14.41 -18.47
C GLU A 364 12.12 -14.72 -18.63
N ASP A 365 11.27 -14.13 -17.80
CA ASP A 365 9.84 -14.36 -17.84
C ASP A 365 9.21 -13.85 -19.15
N PRO A 366 8.27 -14.60 -19.75
CA PRO A 366 7.58 -14.16 -20.98
C PRO A 366 6.86 -12.80 -20.82
N SER A 367 6.43 -12.50 -19.60
CA SER A 367 5.74 -11.25 -19.25
C SER A 367 6.68 -10.06 -18.99
N TYR A 368 7.99 -10.24 -19.05
CA TYR A 368 8.97 -9.14 -18.91
C TYR A 368 8.94 -8.21 -20.13
N ASP A 369 8.85 -6.90 -19.86
CA ASP A 369 8.88 -5.84 -20.85
C ASP A 369 10.27 -5.18 -20.92
N ARG A 370 11.13 -5.80 -21.72
CA ARG A 370 12.48 -5.29 -22.00
C ARG A 370 12.49 -3.88 -22.56
N ALA A 371 11.53 -3.52 -23.42
CA ALA A 371 11.50 -2.22 -24.06
C ALA A 371 11.24 -1.12 -23.03
N THR A 372 10.26 -1.34 -22.14
CA THR A 372 9.96 -0.42 -21.04
C THR A 372 11.10 -0.39 -20.02
N MET A 373 11.74 -1.52 -19.72
CA MET A 373 12.92 -1.57 -18.86
C MET A 373 14.08 -0.73 -19.41
N LYS A 374 14.35 -0.79 -20.73
CA LYS A 374 15.37 0.04 -21.39
C LYS A 374 15.09 1.53 -21.26
N ARG A 375 13.84 1.95 -21.47
CA ARG A 375 13.44 3.36 -21.30
C ARG A 375 13.59 3.82 -19.87
N MET A 376 13.16 3.00 -18.90
CA MET A 376 13.33 3.27 -17.47
C MET A 376 14.81 3.48 -17.11
N ILE A 377 15.68 2.59 -17.58
CA ILE A 377 17.13 2.67 -17.35
C ILE A 377 17.74 3.93 -17.96
N ALA A 378 17.39 4.25 -19.21
CA ALA A 378 17.87 5.46 -19.87
C ALA A 378 17.46 6.70 -19.06
N LYS A 379 16.20 6.78 -18.66
CA LYS A 379 15.67 7.89 -17.87
C LYS A 379 16.37 8.01 -16.51
N MET A 380 16.59 6.91 -15.78
CA MET A 380 17.34 6.96 -14.51
C MET A 380 18.75 7.56 -14.69
N LYS A 381 19.43 7.32 -15.82
CA LYS A 381 20.74 7.93 -16.12
C LYS A 381 20.65 9.45 -16.32
N ASP A 382 19.51 9.95 -16.80
CA ASP A 382 19.26 11.39 -16.93
C ASP A 382 19.17 12.05 -15.54
N PHE A 383 18.63 11.34 -14.56
CA PHE A 383 18.59 11.74 -13.14
C PHE A 383 19.88 11.43 -12.36
N GLY A 384 20.95 11.01 -13.05
CA GLY A 384 22.27 10.84 -12.46
C GLY A 384 22.57 9.46 -11.89
N ALA A 385 21.78 8.44 -12.21
CA ALA A 385 22.14 7.06 -11.88
C ALA A 385 23.38 6.60 -12.68
N ASP A 386 24.36 5.98 -11.99
CA ASP A 386 25.67 5.65 -12.58
C ASP A 386 25.97 4.14 -12.58
N THR A 387 25.72 3.49 -11.46
CA THR A 387 26.05 2.09 -11.20
C THR A 387 24.77 1.30 -11.36
N MET A 388 24.74 0.42 -12.36
CA MET A 388 23.56 -0.38 -12.69
C MET A 388 23.92 -1.84 -12.93
N TYR A 389 23.45 -2.74 -12.05
CA TYR A 389 23.57 -4.18 -12.22
C TYR A 389 22.22 -4.81 -12.53
N PHE A 390 22.14 -5.49 -13.67
CA PHE A 390 20.96 -6.24 -14.10
C PHE A 390 21.37 -7.23 -15.18
N ASN A 391 20.90 -8.48 -15.07
CA ASN A 391 21.44 -9.58 -15.87
C ASN A 391 20.89 -9.64 -17.31
N ASP A 392 19.87 -8.84 -17.64
CA ASP A 392 19.50 -8.62 -19.04
C ASP A 392 20.54 -7.72 -19.73
N LYS A 393 21.54 -8.35 -20.34
CA LYS A 393 22.62 -7.65 -21.07
C LYS A 393 22.09 -6.71 -22.16
N GLN A 394 20.89 -6.95 -22.68
CA GLN A 394 20.32 -6.09 -23.72
C GLN A 394 19.99 -4.70 -23.17
N CYS A 395 19.81 -4.53 -21.86
CA CYS A 395 19.53 -3.25 -21.22
C CYS A 395 20.75 -2.33 -21.05
N GLY A 396 21.95 -2.76 -21.45
CA GLY A 396 23.16 -1.94 -21.30
C GLY A 396 23.61 -1.77 -19.85
N THR A 397 23.35 -2.77 -19.03
CA THR A 397 23.72 -2.88 -17.61
C THR A 397 24.85 -3.89 -17.40
N LYS A 398 25.46 -3.87 -16.22
CA LYS A 398 26.50 -4.84 -15.86
C LYS A 398 25.86 -6.11 -15.29
N TYR A 399 26.43 -7.26 -15.63
CA TYR A 399 26.05 -8.52 -14.99
C TYR A 399 26.52 -8.55 -13.53
N ALA A 400 25.70 -9.10 -12.64
CA ALA A 400 26.09 -9.46 -11.28
C ALA A 400 25.24 -10.64 -10.78
N SER A 401 25.85 -11.54 -10.00
CA SER A 401 25.14 -12.66 -9.39
C SER A 401 23.94 -12.16 -8.56
N GLY A 402 22.80 -12.84 -8.66
CA GLY A 402 21.56 -12.46 -7.95
C GLY A 402 20.65 -11.45 -8.65
N HIS A 403 21.08 -10.79 -9.74
CA HIS A 403 20.34 -9.67 -10.34
C HIS A 403 19.45 -10.08 -11.53
N HIS A 404 18.77 -11.23 -11.42
CA HIS A 404 17.83 -11.71 -12.44
C HIS A 404 16.44 -11.09 -12.26
N ASN A 405 16.09 -10.72 -11.02
CA ASN A 405 14.74 -10.33 -10.61
C ASN A 405 14.62 -8.91 -10.06
N HIS A 406 15.69 -8.11 -10.20
CA HIS A 406 15.75 -6.69 -9.90
C HIS A 406 16.96 -6.06 -10.61
N ILE A 407 16.87 -4.77 -10.92
CA ILE A 407 18.03 -3.93 -11.21
C ILE A 407 18.50 -3.29 -9.90
N HIS A 408 19.79 -3.37 -9.65
CA HIS A 408 20.45 -2.60 -8.61
C HIS A 408 20.94 -1.29 -9.23
N VAL A 409 20.47 -0.14 -8.75
CA VAL A 409 20.81 1.18 -9.30
C VAL A 409 21.32 2.11 -8.20
N CYS A 410 22.41 2.84 -8.45
CA CYS A 410 22.92 3.84 -7.52
C CYS A 410 22.83 5.27 -8.06
N PHE A 411 22.41 6.20 -7.20
CA PHE A 411 22.35 7.65 -7.42
C PHE A 411 23.37 8.32 -6.49
N LYS A 412 24.65 8.18 -6.79
CA LYS A 412 25.72 8.80 -5.99
C LYS A 412 25.71 10.32 -6.18
N PRO A 413 26.09 11.10 -5.15
CA PRO A 413 26.14 12.55 -5.26
C PRO A 413 27.06 13.00 -6.39
N GLY A 414 26.49 13.67 -7.39
CA GLY A 414 27.17 14.25 -8.53
C GLY A 414 26.37 15.38 -9.18
N PRO A 415 26.89 16.02 -10.23
CA PRO A 415 26.22 17.16 -10.88
C PRO A 415 24.78 16.86 -11.29
N LYS A 416 24.53 15.74 -11.97
CA LYS A 416 23.18 15.35 -12.43
C LYS A 416 22.20 15.11 -11.29
N THR A 417 22.61 14.42 -10.23
CA THR A 417 21.73 14.18 -9.07
C THR A 417 21.42 15.48 -8.31
N ARG A 418 22.36 16.44 -8.30
CA ARG A 418 22.13 17.76 -7.69
C ARG A 418 21.19 18.60 -8.56
N GLU A 419 21.41 18.61 -9.87
CA GLU A 419 20.52 19.28 -10.83
C GLU A 419 19.10 18.72 -10.75
N ALA A 420 18.93 17.41 -10.70
CA ALA A 420 17.63 16.77 -10.49
C ALA A 420 16.94 17.26 -9.21
N CYS A 421 17.72 17.50 -8.14
CA CYS A 421 17.22 18.01 -6.88
C CYS A 421 16.86 19.49 -6.90
N ASP A 422 17.72 20.31 -7.48
CA ASP A 422 17.49 21.75 -7.58
C ASP A 422 16.22 22.01 -8.41
N ASN A 423 16.00 21.21 -9.45
CA ASN A 423 14.85 21.28 -10.34
C ASN A 423 13.59 20.56 -9.81
N LEU A 424 13.67 19.84 -8.69
CA LEU A 424 12.52 19.08 -8.16
C LEU A 424 11.44 20.03 -7.61
N VAL A 425 10.36 20.19 -8.36
CA VAL A 425 9.12 20.81 -7.88
C VAL A 425 8.05 19.74 -7.83
N ILE A 426 7.52 19.45 -6.63
CA ILE A 426 6.49 18.42 -6.47
C ILE A 426 5.21 18.87 -7.16
N ASP A 427 4.73 18.05 -8.09
CA ASP A 427 3.41 18.17 -8.68
C ASP A 427 2.43 17.38 -7.81
N PRO A 428 1.54 18.05 -7.06
CA PRO A 428 0.60 17.38 -6.15
C PRO A 428 -0.36 16.43 -6.86
N ASN A 429 -0.58 16.61 -8.17
CA ASN A 429 -1.43 15.72 -8.96
C ASN A 429 -0.71 14.44 -9.40
N VAL A 430 0.63 14.48 -9.41
CA VAL A 430 1.46 13.33 -9.79
C VAL A 430 1.92 12.57 -8.56
N CYS A 431 2.31 13.29 -7.50
CA CYS A 431 2.85 12.75 -6.26
C CYS A 431 2.06 13.24 -5.04
N PRO A 432 0.76 12.93 -4.94
CA PRO A 432 -0.06 13.32 -3.79
C PRO A 432 0.46 12.73 -2.47
N GLU A 433 1.27 11.67 -2.52
CA GLU A 433 1.83 11.03 -1.32
C GLU A 433 2.88 11.87 -0.59
N LEU A 434 3.35 12.96 -1.22
CA LEU A 434 4.36 13.88 -0.70
C LEU A 434 3.76 15.21 -0.22
N MET A 435 2.43 15.33 -0.20
CA MET A 435 1.69 16.56 0.06
C MET A 435 1.02 16.58 1.42
#